data_AF-A0A842WQJ1-F1
#
_entry.id   AF-A0A842WQJ1-F1
#
_cell.length_a   1.000
_cell.length_b   1.000
_cell.length_c   1.000
_cell.angle_alpha   90.00
_cell.angle_beta   90.00
_cell.angle_gamma   90.00
#
_symmetry.space_group_name_H-M   'P 1'
#
loop_
_entity.id
_entity.type
_entity.pdbx_description
1 polymer ?
#
loop_
_entity_poly.entity_id
_entity_poly.type
_entity_poly.pdbx_seq_one_letter_code
_entity_poly.pdbx_strand_id
1 'polypeptide(L)'
;MKLREDSESYCILWLGVLLLSTYFFNFLYLEVTNPGYILERFPFLAWLLSAPLILIFSLGGYLKPERSKIKPTMLAISGVIATMMFIVVLLMPPLDGTVTFSDALFLVSWGVGGALFIAAGFSIMPTLEESTTSGMLQEDASRYPPEN
;
A
#
# COMPACT_ATOMS: atom_id res chain seq x y z
N MET A 1 8.84 -19.31 -26.40
CA MET A 1 8.46 -18.21 -25.49
C MET A 1 8.91 -18.59 -24.10
N LYS A 2 9.90 -17.87 -23.52
CA LYS A 2 10.20 -17.99 -22.09
C LYS A 2 9.26 -17.00 -21.40
N LEU A 3 8.37 -17.50 -20.54
CA LEU A 3 7.66 -16.61 -19.62
C LEU A 3 8.72 -15.89 -18.79
N ARG A 4 8.70 -14.56 -18.84
CA ARG A 4 9.49 -13.73 -17.93
C ARG A 4 9.00 -14.03 -16.52
N GLU A 5 9.91 -14.38 -15.61
CA GLU A 5 9.60 -14.59 -14.20
C GLU A 5 9.33 -13.23 -13.53
N ASP A 6 8.24 -12.57 -13.90
CA ASP A 6 7.78 -11.32 -13.28
C ASP A 6 7.08 -11.59 -11.93
N SER A 7 7.45 -12.66 -11.20
CA SER A 7 6.75 -13.10 -9.99
C SER A 7 6.97 -12.19 -8.77
N GLU A 8 8.05 -11.41 -8.77
CA GLU A 8 8.43 -10.55 -7.64
C GLU A 8 7.37 -9.48 -7.33
N SER A 9 6.90 -8.78 -8.37
CA SER A 9 5.87 -7.75 -8.25
C SER A 9 4.54 -8.32 -7.73
N TYR A 10 4.15 -9.50 -8.20
CA TYR A 10 2.97 -10.19 -7.70
C TYR A 10 3.14 -10.67 -6.27
N CYS A 11 4.32 -11.15 -5.87
CA CYS A 11 4.60 -11.57 -4.50
C CYS A 11 4.43 -10.40 -3.51
N ILE A 12 5.02 -9.24 -3.84
CA ILE A 12 4.90 -8.01 -3.05
C ILE A 12 3.44 -7.55 -2.96
N LEU A 13 2.72 -7.57 -4.08
CA LEU A 13 1.30 -7.21 -4.13
C LEU A 13 0.46 -8.14 -3.24
N TRP A 14 0.62 -9.45 -3.36
CA TRP A 14 -0.14 -10.43 -2.58
C TRP A 14 0.18 -10.35 -1.09
N LEU A 15 1.44 -10.10 -0.71
CA LEU A 15 1.81 -9.83 0.67
C LEU A 15 1.06 -8.59 1.20
N GLY A 16 1.03 -7.53 0.41
CA GLY A 16 0.28 -6.32 0.76
C GLY A 16 -1.23 -6.55 0.90
N VAL A 17 -1.83 -7.34 -0.02
CA VAL A 17 -3.25 -7.76 0.06
C VAL A 17 -3.50 -8.57 1.32
N LEU A 18 -2.62 -9.49 1.69
CA LEU A 18 -2.73 -10.28 2.91
C LEU A 18 -2.71 -9.39 4.15
N LEU A 19 -1.73 -8.49 4.27
CA LEU A 19 -1.62 -7.56 5.39
C LEU A 19 -2.84 -6.63 5.49
N LEU A 20 -3.28 -6.08 4.37
CA LEU A 20 -4.45 -5.22 4.33
C LEU A 20 -5.74 -5.99 4.65
N SER A 21 -5.85 -7.25 4.23
CA SER A 21 -6.97 -8.11 4.61
C SER A 21 -6.96 -8.35 6.12
N THR A 22 -5.82 -8.67 6.72
CA THR A 22 -5.72 -8.85 8.17
C THR A 22 -6.10 -7.58 8.93
N TYR A 23 -5.75 -6.40 8.41
CA TYR A 23 -6.20 -5.12 8.97
C TYR A 23 -7.74 -5.01 9.00
N PHE A 24 -8.42 -5.32 7.90
CA PHE A 24 -9.89 -5.30 7.85
C PHE A 24 -10.54 -6.38 8.72
N PHE A 25 -9.97 -7.59 8.72
CA PHE A 25 -10.47 -8.69 9.54
C PHE A 25 -10.42 -8.40 11.04
N ASN A 26 -9.46 -7.60 11.52
CA ASN A 26 -9.43 -7.19 12.93
C ASN A 26 -10.71 -6.45 13.35
N PHE A 27 -11.25 -5.57 12.50
CA PHE A 27 -12.50 -4.86 12.83
C PHE A 27 -13.72 -5.79 12.80
N LEU A 28 -13.76 -6.73 11.85
CA LEU A 28 -14.80 -7.76 11.81
C LEU A 28 -14.75 -8.66 13.04
N TYR A 29 -13.55 -9.06 13.45
CA TYR A 29 -13.33 -9.84 14.66
C TYR A 29 -13.81 -9.08 15.91
N LEU A 30 -13.53 -7.78 16.00
CA LEU A 30 -14.01 -6.93 17.10
C LEU A 30 -15.53 -6.82 17.14
N GLU A 31 -16.21 -6.74 15.99
CA GLU A 31 -17.68 -6.74 15.94
C GLU A 31 -18.26 -8.09 16.38
N VAL A 32 -17.69 -9.20 15.91
CA VAL A 32 -18.16 -10.55 16.28
C VAL A 32 -17.98 -10.82 17.77
N THR A 33 -16.89 -10.33 18.35
CA THR A 33 -16.60 -10.49 19.78
C THR A 33 -17.34 -9.49 20.67
N ASN A 34 -17.61 -8.28 20.16
CA ASN A 34 -18.29 -7.19 20.86
C ASN A 34 -19.39 -6.60 19.96
N PRO A 35 -20.58 -7.22 19.92
CA PRO A 35 -21.67 -6.78 19.05
C PRO A 35 -22.03 -5.31 19.29
N GLY A 36 -22.09 -4.51 18.23
CA GLY A 36 -22.34 -3.06 18.30
C GLY A 36 -21.07 -2.20 18.25
N TYR A 37 -19.89 -2.81 18.28
CA TYR A 37 -18.60 -2.11 18.19
C TYR A 37 -18.51 -1.16 16.98
N ILE A 38 -18.94 -1.62 15.80
CA ILE A 38 -18.91 -0.86 14.55
C ILE A 38 -19.88 0.32 14.60
N LEU A 39 -21.09 0.11 15.11
CA LEU A 39 -22.13 1.14 15.13
C LEU A 39 -21.73 2.29 16.04
N GLU A 40 -21.20 1.99 17.23
CA GLU A 40 -20.76 2.98 18.21
C GLU A 40 -19.55 3.80 17.75
N ARG A 41 -18.68 3.22 16.91
CA ARG A 41 -17.42 3.82 16.47
C ARG A 41 -17.40 4.16 14.98
N PHE A 42 -18.57 4.14 14.34
CA PHE A 42 -18.73 4.38 12.91
C PHE A 42 -17.93 5.57 12.35
N PRO A 43 -17.95 6.79 12.96
CA PRO A 43 -17.21 7.92 12.40
C PRO A 43 -15.69 7.71 12.38
N PHE A 44 -15.14 7.00 13.36
CA PHE A 44 -13.71 6.67 13.41
C PHE A 44 -13.39 5.55 12.41
N LEU A 45 -14.22 4.51 12.37
CA LEU A 45 -14.04 3.35 11.50
C LEU A 45 -14.21 3.71 10.02
N ALA A 46 -15.13 4.61 9.66
CA ALA A 46 -15.28 5.07 8.29
C ALA A 46 -13.97 5.66 7.74
N TRP A 47 -13.25 6.42 8.57
CA TRP A 47 -11.92 6.93 8.22
C TRP A 47 -10.87 5.82 8.21
N LEU A 48 -10.77 5.02 9.28
CA LEU A 48 -9.76 3.96 9.40
C LEU A 48 -9.85 2.91 8.29
N LEU A 49 -11.06 2.57 7.84
CA LEU A 49 -11.27 1.59 6.78
C LEU A 49 -10.93 2.16 5.39
N SER A 50 -11.20 3.44 5.14
CA SER A 50 -10.94 4.07 3.83
C SER A 50 -9.51 4.57 3.67
N ALA A 51 -8.85 5.00 4.76
CA ALA A 51 -7.52 5.61 4.72
C ALA A 51 -6.42 4.73 4.10
N PRO A 52 -6.31 3.42 4.40
CA PRO A 52 -5.35 2.52 3.73
C PRO A 52 -5.56 2.45 2.21
N LEU A 53 -6.82 2.49 1.75
CA LEU A 53 -7.12 2.46 0.32
C LEU A 53 -6.65 3.75 -0.37
N ILE A 54 -6.88 4.90 0.27
CA ILE A 54 -6.39 6.20 -0.22
C ILE A 54 -4.85 6.22 -0.21
N LEU A 55 -4.22 5.66 0.82
CA LEU A 55 -2.77 5.54 0.94
C LEU A 55 -2.14 4.76 -0.21
N ILE A 56 -2.81 3.70 -0.73
CA ILE A 56 -2.32 2.96 -1.90
C ILE A 56 -2.11 3.91 -3.10
N PHE A 57 -3.06 4.83 -3.34
CA PHE A 57 -2.97 5.77 -4.44
C PHE A 57 -1.88 6.82 -4.23
N SER A 58 -1.80 7.42 -3.03
CA SER A 58 -0.80 8.45 -2.74
C SER A 58 0.62 7.88 -2.72
N LEU A 59 0.82 6.70 -2.11
CA LEU A 59 2.11 5.99 -2.10
C LEU A 59 2.46 5.48 -3.50
N GLY A 60 1.49 4.97 -4.26
CA GLY A 60 1.72 4.56 -5.65
C GLY A 60 2.18 5.72 -6.52
N GLY A 61 1.55 6.90 -6.39
CA GLY A 61 1.97 8.12 -7.07
C GLY A 61 3.38 8.59 -6.68
N TYR A 62 3.81 8.34 -5.44
CA TYR A 62 5.17 8.61 -4.99
C TYR A 62 6.21 7.61 -5.53
N LEU A 63 5.88 6.32 -5.52
CA LEU A 63 6.81 5.22 -5.83
C LEU A 63 7.04 5.01 -7.33
N LYS A 64 6.13 5.47 -8.21
CA LYS A 64 6.32 5.37 -9.67
C LYS A 64 7.71 5.86 -10.11
N PRO A 65 8.40 5.18 -11.03
CA PRO A 65 9.79 5.51 -11.39
C PRO A 65 9.95 6.88 -12.09
N GLU A 66 8.89 7.40 -12.70
CA GLU A 66 8.89 8.67 -13.42
C GLU A 66 9.31 9.87 -12.54
N ARG A 67 10.19 10.73 -13.05
CA ARG A 67 10.54 11.98 -12.34
C ARG A 67 9.38 12.96 -12.44
N SER A 68 8.68 13.17 -11.33
CA SER A 68 7.60 14.15 -11.21
C SER A 68 7.84 15.12 -10.06
N LYS A 69 7.53 16.40 -10.29
CA LYS A 69 7.53 17.45 -9.25
C LYS A 69 6.50 17.20 -8.15
N ILE A 70 5.53 16.31 -8.39
CA ILE A 70 4.40 16.01 -7.50
C ILE A 70 4.77 14.95 -6.44
N LYS A 71 5.87 14.20 -6.63
CA LYS A 71 6.36 13.18 -5.69
C LYS A 71 6.49 13.65 -4.24
N PRO A 72 7.17 14.76 -3.91
CA PRO A 72 7.26 15.23 -2.53
C PRO A 72 5.89 15.54 -1.92
N THR A 73 4.96 16.07 -2.72
CA THR A 73 3.58 16.33 -2.29
C THR A 73 2.84 15.03 -1.99
N MET A 74 2.99 13.99 -2.82
CA MET A 74 2.36 12.68 -2.60
C MET A 74 2.91 11.98 -1.36
N LEU A 75 4.21 12.10 -1.10
CA LEU A 75 4.81 11.60 0.13
C LEU A 75 4.27 12.36 1.36
N ALA A 76 4.18 13.69 1.29
CA ALA A 76 3.64 14.50 2.37
C ALA A 76 2.17 14.15 2.67
N ILE A 77 1.33 14.01 1.64
CA ILE A 77 -0.06 13.56 1.78
C ILE A 77 -0.12 12.18 2.45
N SER A 78 0.73 11.24 2.01
CA SER A 78 0.79 9.90 2.60
C SER A 78 1.18 9.95 4.09
N GLY A 79 2.15 10.79 4.45
CA GLY A 79 2.55 11.01 5.84
C GLY A 79 1.41 11.60 6.69
N VAL A 80 0.66 12.55 6.14
CA VAL A 80 -0.51 13.13 6.82
C VAL A 80 -1.59 12.07 7.04
N ILE A 81 -1.93 11.27 6.02
CA ILE A 81 -2.96 10.22 6.16
C ILE A 81 -2.54 9.18 7.21
N ALA A 82 -1.29 8.70 7.17
CA ALA A 82 -0.77 7.74 8.14
C ALA A 82 -0.78 8.32 9.57
N THR A 83 -0.40 9.58 9.74
CA THR A 83 -0.44 10.27 11.04
C THR A 83 -1.88 10.45 11.53
N MET A 84 -2.81 10.80 10.64
CA MET A 84 -4.23 10.91 10.98
C MET A 84 -4.84 9.57 11.38
N MET A 85 -4.47 8.47 10.72
CA MET A 85 -4.87 7.12 11.17
C MET A 85 -4.43 6.86 12.60
N PHE A 86 -3.17 7.18 12.93
CA PHE A 86 -2.63 7.04 14.28
C PHE A 86 -3.40 7.87 15.32
N ILE A 87 -3.65 9.14 15.02
CA ILE A 87 -4.42 10.02 15.91
C ILE A 87 -5.86 9.50 16.09
N VAL A 88 -6.50 9.04 15.02
CA VAL A 88 -7.88 8.52 15.07
C VAL A 88 -7.98 7.28 15.95
N VAL A 89 -6.99 6.37 15.92
CA VAL A 89 -6.97 5.22 16.83
C VAL A 89 -6.81 5.65 18.30
N LEU A 90 -5.98 6.65 18.59
CA LEU A 90 -5.81 7.17 19.94
C LEU A 90 -7.05 7.89 20.49
N LEU A 91 -7.82 8.54 19.62
CA LEU A 91 -9.04 9.25 19.99
C LEU A 91 -10.29 8.35 20.01
N MET A 92 -10.23 7.20 19.35
CA MET A 92 -11.35 6.27 19.30
C MET A 92 -11.63 5.74 20.72
N PRO A 93 -12.90 5.74 21.18
CA PRO A 93 -13.25 5.21 22.50
C PRO A 93 -12.76 3.76 22.66
N PRO A 94 -11.94 3.44 23.67
CA PRO A 94 -11.53 2.06 23.92
C PRO A 94 -12.74 1.18 24.24
N LEU A 95 -12.59 -0.13 24.03
CA LEU A 95 -13.56 -1.14 24.52
C LEU A 95 -13.41 -1.32 26.03
N ASP A 96 -12.18 -1.51 26.50
CA ASP A 96 -11.81 -1.58 27.91
C ASP A 96 -10.43 -0.94 28.12
N GLY A 97 -10.23 -0.32 29.29
CA GLY A 97 -8.96 0.30 29.66
C GLY A 97 -8.61 1.53 28.81
N THR A 98 -7.31 1.79 28.66
CA THR A 98 -6.79 2.90 27.84
C THR A 98 -6.07 2.35 26.62
N VAL A 99 -6.38 2.88 25.43
CA VAL A 99 -5.60 2.59 24.21
C VAL A 99 -4.16 3.04 24.45
N THR A 100 -3.21 2.10 24.36
CA THR A 100 -1.80 2.45 24.48
C THR A 100 -1.26 2.94 23.15
N PHE A 101 -0.20 3.74 23.21
CA PHE A 101 0.57 4.15 22.03
C PHE A 101 1.03 2.92 21.21
N SER A 102 1.38 1.83 21.89
CA SER A 102 1.80 0.57 21.25
C SER A 102 0.67 -0.07 20.46
N ASP A 103 -0.55 -0.12 21.00
CA ASP A 103 -1.72 -0.71 20.31
C ASP A 103 -2.08 0.09 19.07
N ALA A 104 -2.04 1.42 19.17
CA ALA A 104 -2.29 2.32 18.05
C ALA A 104 -1.23 2.15 16.95
N LEU A 105 0.06 2.09 17.32
CA LEU A 105 1.13 1.82 16.36
C LEU A 105 0.97 0.47 15.70
N PHE A 106 0.67 -0.57 16.48
CA PHE A 106 0.48 -1.92 15.98
C PHE A 106 -0.64 -1.94 14.94
N LEU A 107 -1.84 -1.46 15.28
CA LEU A 107 -2.99 -1.44 14.36
C LEU A 107 -2.71 -0.65 13.08
N VAL A 108 -2.11 0.55 13.20
CA VAL A 108 -1.82 1.41 12.05
C VAL A 108 -0.73 0.80 11.15
N SER A 109 0.25 0.10 11.73
CA SER A 109 1.32 -0.54 10.96
C SER A 109 0.80 -1.57 9.96
N TRP A 110 -0.27 -2.31 10.30
CA TRP A 110 -0.92 -3.24 9.37
C TRP A 110 -1.56 -2.52 8.18
N GLY A 111 -2.31 -1.44 8.44
CA GLY A 111 -2.98 -0.67 7.41
C GLY A 111 -1.99 0.07 6.49
N VAL A 112 -1.04 0.80 7.09
CA VAL A 112 -0.01 1.56 6.35
C VAL A 112 0.95 0.62 5.64
N GLY A 113 1.40 -0.44 6.30
CA GLY A 113 2.31 -1.44 5.72
C GLY A 113 1.66 -2.18 4.56
N GLY A 114 0.41 -2.64 4.71
CA GLY A 114 -0.35 -3.26 3.62
C GLY A 114 -0.51 -2.33 2.42
N ALA A 115 -0.87 -1.06 2.66
CA ALA A 115 -0.98 -0.06 1.60
C ALA A 115 0.36 0.19 0.88
N LEU A 116 1.47 0.25 1.64
CA LEU A 116 2.81 0.44 1.09
C LEU A 116 3.23 -0.73 0.20
N PHE A 117 3.00 -1.98 0.62
CA PHE A 117 3.34 -3.15 -0.20
C PHE A 117 2.50 -3.23 -1.47
N ILE A 118 1.20 -2.93 -1.40
CA ILE A 118 0.34 -2.88 -2.60
C ILE A 118 0.82 -1.78 -3.56
N ALA A 119 1.08 -0.57 -3.03
CA ALA A 119 1.60 0.54 -3.82
C ALA A 119 2.96 0.21 -4.46
N ALA A 120 3.86 -0.43 -3.70
CA ALA A 120 5.15 -0.89 -4.20
C ALA A 120 4.96 -1.90 -5.32
N GLY A 121 4.14 -2.94 -5.12
CA GLY A 121 3.84 -3.95 -6.14
C GLY A 121 3.33 -3.34 -7.44
N PHE A 122 2.41 -2.36 -7.38
CA PHE A 122 1.94 -1.64 -8.56
C PHE A 122 2.99 -0.73 -9.20
N SER A 123 3.93 -0.18 -8.43
CA SER A 123 4.94 0.75 -8.95
C SER A 123 6.03 0.06 -9.80
N ILE A 124 6.27 -1.22 -9.55
CA ILE A 124 7.27 -2.05 -10.24
C ILE A 124 6.64 -3.00 -11.28
N MET A 125 5.31 -3.06 -11.33
CA MET A 125 4.61 -3.93 -12.27
C MET A 125 4.81 -3.38 -13.70
N PRO A 126 5.27 -4.20 -14.65
CA PRO A 126 5.46 -3.76 -16.02
C PRO A 126 4.12 -3.37 -16.65
N THR A 127 4.15 -2.34 -17.48
CA THR A 127 2.96 -1.92 -18.24
C THR A 127 2.61 -2.97 -19.31
N LEU A 128 1.35 -2.95 -19.79
CA LEU A 128 0.91 -3.86 -20.86
C LEU A 128 1.82 -3.74 -22.10
N GLU A 129 2.21 -2.51 -22.45
CA GLU A 129 3.10 -2.22 -23.57
C GLU A 129 4.50 -2.82 -23.36
N GLU A 130 5.08 -2.73 -22.15
CA GLU A 130 6.36 -3.35 -21.79
C GLU A 130 6.28 -4.89 -21.74
N SER A 131 5.10 -5.45 -21.47
CA SER A 131 4.88 -6.91 -21.47
C SER A 131 4.70 -7.50 -22.87
N THR A 132 4.22 -6.70 -23.83
CA THR A 132 3.96 -7.12 -25.21
C THR A 132 5.03 -6.72 -26.22
N THR A 133 5.93 -5.81 -25.85
CA THR A 133 7.08 -5.48 -26.67
C THR A 133 8.06 -6.65 -26.64
N SER A 134 8.48 -7.12 -27.82
CA SER A 134 9.66 -7.97 -27.97
C SER A 134 10.83 -7.18 -27.38
N GLY A 135 11.14 -7.43 -26.12
CA GLY A 135 11.92 -6.52 -25.29
C GLY A 135 13.28 -6.15 -25.87
N MET A 136 13.91 -5.19 -25.19
CA MET A 136 15.30 -4.67 -25.23
C MET A 136 16.46 -5.64 -25.57
N LEU A 137 16.22 -6.89 -25.97
CA LEU A 137 17.16 -7.73 -26.73
C LEU A 137 17.30 -7.30 -28.20
N GLN A 138 16.65 -6.21 -28.62
CA GLN A 138 16.80 -5.59 -29.93
C GLN A 138 17.50 -4.22 -29.87
N GLU A 139 18.35 -3.96 -28.87
CA GLU A 139 19.34 -2.87 -28.96
C GLU A 139 20.70 -3.42 -29.43
N ASP A 140 21.03 -3.08 -30.67
CA ASP A 140 22.38 -2.82 -31.18
C ASP A 140 23.42 -3.96 -31.19
N ALA A 141 23.17 -5.04 -31.94
CA ALA A 141 24.26 -5.81 -32.54
C ALA A 141 24.87 -5.12 -33.78
N SER A 142 24.31 -3.99 -34.23
CA SER A 142 24.74 -3.27 -35.45
C SER A 142 25.45 -1.94 -35.21
N ARG A 143 25.78 -1.58 -33.96
CA ARG A 143 26.37 -0.26 -33.62
C ARG A 143 27.82 -0.31 -33.12
N TYR A 144 28.55 -1.39 -33.36
CA TYR A 144 30.01 -1.37 -33.34
C TYR A 144 30.53 -1.29 -34.78
N PRO A 145 31.20 -0.19 -35.20
CA PRO A 145 31.96 -0.22 -36.44
C PRO A 145 33.10 -1.26 -36.27
N PRO A 146 33.49 -1.97 -37.33
CA PRO A 146 34.65 -2.84 -37.26
C PRO A 146 35.87 -2.01 -36.87
N GLU A 147 36.54 -2.40 -35.78
CA GLU A 147 37.88 -1.88 -35.46
C GLU A 147 38.82 -2.29 -36.60
N ASN A 148 39.62 -1.31 -37.06
CA ASN A 148 40.57 -1.41 -38.17
C ASN A 148 41.58 -2.55 -38.03
#